data_AF-A0A8J6NB78-F1
#
_entry.id   AF-A0A8J6NB78-F1
#
_cell.length_a   1.000
_cell.length_b   1.000
_cell.length_c   1.000
_cell.angle_alpha   90.00
_cell.angle_beta   90.00
_cell.angle_gamma   90.00
#
_symmetry.space_group_name_H-M   'P 1'
#
loop_
_entity.id
_entity.type
_entity.pdbx_description
1 polymer ?
#
loop_
_entity_poly.entity_id
_entity_poly.type
_entity_poly.pdbx_seq_one_letter_code
_entity_poly.pdbx_strand_id
1 'polypeptide(L)' 'MLRNRKAIVFGERDDISGSTIRACLESGGAEIVYESTACFV' A
#
# COMPACT_ATOMS: atom_id res chain seq x y z
N MET A 1 -15.21 -0.52 -0.74
CA MET A 1 -15.22 0.66 0.17
C MET A 1 -14.06 1.64 -0.07
N LEU A 2 -13.11 1.36 -0.97
CA LEU A 2 -11.90 2.18 -1.15
C LEU A 2 -11.92 3.10 -2.40
N ARG A 3 -12.95 2.98 -3.25
CA ARG A 3 -13.16 3.84 -4.41
C ARG A 3 -13.09 5.32 -4.06
N ASN A 4 -12.33 6.08 -4.85
CA ASN A 4 -12.11 7.52 -4.72
C ASN A 4 -11.43 7.94 -3.39
N ARG A 5 -10.75 7.02 -2.71
CA ARG A 5 -9.90 7.34 -1.55
C ARG A 5 -8.44 7.32 -1.95
N LYS A 6 -7.69 8.30 -1.45
CA LYS A 6 -6.23 8.31 -1.52
C LYS A 6 -5.65 7.49 -0.36
N ALA A 7 -4.58 6.76 -0.62
CA ALA A 7 -3.88 5.99 0.39
C ALA A 7 -2.36 6.16 0.28
N ILE A 8 -1.71 6.14 1.44
CA ILE A 8 -0.26 6.12 1.59
C ILE A 8 0.09 4.72 2.08
N VAL A 9 1.06 4.08 1.45
CA VAL A 9 1.43 2.70 1.73
C VAL A 9 2.84 2.65 2.32
N PHE A 10 2.94 2.04 3.49
CA PHE A 10 4.21 1.64 4.09
C PHE A 10 4.25 0.12 4.20
N GLY A 11 5.24 -0.51 3.56
CA GLY A 11 5.52 -1.94 3.68
C GLY A 11 6.23 -2.28 4.99
N GLU A 12 6.19 -3.55 5.37
CA GLU A 12 6.58 -4.08 6.68
C GLU A 12 7.91 -4.87 6.69
N ARG A 13 8.36 -5.16 7.92
CA ARG A 13 9.39 -6.10 8.40
C ARG A 13 9.09 -7.62 8.22
N ASP A 14 7.87 -8.08 7.93
CA ASP A 14 7.53 -9.52 7.81
C ASP A 14 7.06 -9.90 6.39
N ASP A 15 7.87 -9.54 5.39
CA ASP A 15 7.80 -9.97 3.97
C ASP A 15 6.66 -9.38 3.11
N ILE A 16 5.69 -8.67 3.70
CA ILE A 16 4.68 -7.96 2.92
C ILE A 16 5.24 -6.63 2.42
N SER A 17 5.72 -6.66 1.17
CA SER A 17 6.18 -5.46 0.47
C SER A 17 5.05 -4.43 0.28
N GLY A 18 5.40 -3.15 0.26
CA GLY A 18 4.46 -2.06 -0.06
C GLY A 18 3.78 -2.25 -1.42
N SER A 19 4.47 -2.85 -2.39
CA SER A 19 3.92 -3.17 -3.71
C SER A 19 2.75 -4.18 -3.66
N THR A 20 2.82 -5.16 -2.74
CA THR A 20 1.72 -6.12 -2.51
C THR A 20 0.48 -5.40 -1.98
N ILE A 21 0.68 -4.50 -1.01
CA ILE A 21 -0.40 -3.71 -0.39
C ILE A 21 -1.02 -2.76 -1.43
N ARG A 22 -0.19 -2.11 -2.25
CA ARG A 22 -0.61 -1.26 -3.37
C ARG A 22 -1.55 -1.99 -4.32
N ALA A 23 -1.17 -3.18 -4.79
CA ALA A 23 -1.97 -3.96 -5.72
C ALA A 23 -3.37 -4.30 -5.15
N CYS A 24 -3.45 -4.68 -3.87
CA CYS A 24 -4.72 -4.93 -3.19
C CYS A 24 -5.60 -3.67 -3.10
N LEU A 25 -5.00 -2.53 -2.73
CA LEU A 25 -5.72 -1.26 -2.57
C LEU A 25 -6.22 -0.72 -3.92
N GLU A 26 -5.41 -0.81 -4.98
CA GLU A 26 -5.80 -0.42 -6.35
C GLU A 26 -6.93 -1.32 -6.87
N SER A 27 -6.89 -2.63 -6.62
CA SER A 27 -8.00 -3.55 -6.93
C SER A 27 -9.29 -3.16 -6.21
N GLY A 28 -9.18 -2.59 -5.00
CA GLY A 28 -10.30 -2.02 -4.23
C GLY A 28 -10.78 -0.63 -4.72
N GLY A 29 -10.09 -0.02 -5.68
CA GLY A 29 -10.37 1.29 -6.24
C GLY A 29 -9.72 2.47 -5.51
N ALA A 30 -8.73 2.22 -4.66
CA ALA A 30 -7.95 3.28 -4.03
C ALA A 30 -6.92 3.90 -5.01
N GLU A 31 -6.58 5.16 -4.78
CA GLU A 31 -5.49 5.86 -5.46
C GLU A 31 -4.28 5.90 -4.52
N ILE A 32 -3.18 5.24 -4.88
CA ILE A 32 -1.96 5.26 -4.07
C ILE A 32 -1.15 6.51 -4.42
N VAL A 33 -0.98 7.41 -3.46
CA VAL A 33 -0.26 8.68 -3.65
C VAL A 33 1.19 8.64 -3.17
N TYR A 34 1.55 7.63 -2.38
CA TYR A 34 2.91 7.37 -1.94
C TYR A 34 3.06 5.92 -1.51
N GLU A 35 4.21 5.31 -1.82
CA GLU A 35 4.59 3.97 -1.41
C GLU A 35 6.04 3.99 -0.93
N SER A 36 6.30 3.35 0.21
CA SER A 36 7.65 3.03 0.66
C SER A 36 7.66 1.67 1.32
N THR A 37 8.65 0.85 1.02
CA THR A 37 8.91 -0.39 1.77
C THR A 37 10.12 -0.14 2.65
N ALA A 38 9.96 -0.26 3.96
CA ALA A 38 11.04 -0.10 4.90
C ALA A 38 11.10 -1.33 5.82
N CYS A 39 12.30 -1.87 6.00
CA CYS A 39 12.58 -2.76 7.12
C CYS A 39 12.60 -1.90 8.38
N PHE A 40 11.43 -1.66 8.96
CA PHE A 40 11.32 -1.15 10.32
C PHE A 40 11.81 -2.24 11.27
N VAL A 41 13.12 -2.28 11.52
CA VAL A 41 13.79 -3.17 12.49
C VAL A 41 13.40 -2.85 13.92
#